data_AF-A0A0B4BTI4-F1
#
_entry.id   AF-A0A0B4BTI4-F1
#
_cell.length_a   1.000
_cell.length_b   1.000
_cell.length_c   1.000
_cell.angle_alpha   90.00
_cell.angle_beta   90.00
_cell.angle_gamma   90.00
#
_symmetry.space_group_name_H-M   'P 1'
#
loop_
_entity.id
_entity.type
_entity.pdbx_description
1 polymer ?
#
loop_
_entity_poly.entity_id
_entity_poly.type
_entity_poly.pdbx_seq_one_letter_code
_entity_poly.pdbx_strand_id
1 'polypeptide(L)'
;MLTFAAAVFFLIVTPGPGVLSAAGVGAAFGMRVGLRYVLGLFLGNTIVIVAVIAGLAALILANPIVRTILFTVSTAYLLYLALRIALAGSDVAFAKAQREPGVWAGILLQPINPKGYAVNTALFTGFPLMPETVMAEFAWKLLIIKAIWIPIHIAWVWFGVQLKALDLAPHLQRRINYAMAASMLLVVGLAVASGL
;
A
#
# COMPACT_ATOMS: atom_id res chain seq x y z
N MET A 1 1.47 -23.57 -9.21
CA MET A 1 1.45 -22.99 -7.84
C MET A 1 2.71 -22.21 -7.50
N LEU A 2 3.92 -22.78 -7.61
CA LEU A 2 5.19 -22.08 -7.34
C LEU A 2 5.41 -20.83 -8.22
N THR A 3 5.13 -20.93 -9.52
CA THR A 3 5.21 -19.80 -10.47
C THR A 3 4.28 -18.65 -10.08
N PHE A 4 3.04 -18.95 -9.70
CA PHE A 4 2.08 -17.99 -9.19
C PHE A 4 2.56 -17.34 -7.88
N ALA A 5 3.04 -18.13 -6.91
CA ALA A 5 3.58 -17.61 -5.66
C ALA A 5 4.78 -16.68 -5.88
N ALA A 6 5.69 -17.01 -6.80
CA ALA A 6 6.80 -16.14 -7.19
C ALA A 6 6.32 -14.83 -7.82
N ALA A 7 5.33 -14.90 -8.74
CA ALA A 7 4.75 -13.71 -9.34
C ALA A 7 4.09 -12.79 -8.29
N VAL A 8 3.33 -13.37 -7.35
CA VAL A 8 2.74 -12.66 -6.22
C VAL A 8 3.83 -11.95 -5.40
N PHE A 9 4.92 -12.66 -5.05
CA PHE A 9 6.02 -12.09 -4.29
C PHE A 9 6.64 -10.88 -4.99
N PHE A 10 7.09 -11.03 -6.25
CA PHE A 10 7.77 -9.95 -6.97
C PHE A 10 6.85 -8.75 -7.25
N LEU A 11 5.57 -8.98 -7.54
CA LEU A 11 4.63 -7.90 -7.80
C LEU A 11 4.22 -7.14 -6.52
N ILE A 12 4.24 -7.79 -5.36
CA ILE A 12 3.88 -7.16 -4.07
C ILE A 12 5.09 -6.52 -3.38
N VAL A 13 6.27 -7.15 -3.44
CA VAL A 13 7.47 -6.66 -2.75
C VAL A 13 7.97 -5.33 -3.33
N THR A 14 7.69 -5.07 -4.61
CA THR A 14 8.08 -3.82 -5.26
C THR A 14 7.48 -2.62 -4.50
N PRO A 15 8.31 -1.62 -4.17
CA PRO A 15 7.85 -0.47 -3.40
C PRO A 15 6.72 0.24 -4.15
N GLY A 16 5.67 0.54 -3.42
CA GLY A 16 4.48 1.20 -3.93
C GLY A 16 3.69 1.83 -2.79
N PRO A 17 2.55 2.47 -3.09
CA PRO A 17 1.76 3.21 -2.11
C PRO A 17 1.49 2.45 -0.81
N GLY A 18 1.04 1.19 -0.89
CA GLY A 18 0.67 0.38 0.29
C GLY A 18 1.84 0.02 1.21
N VAL A 19 2.95 -0.47 0.67
CA VAL A 19 4.11 -0.87 1.49
C VAL A 19 4.90 0.31 2.03
N LEU A 20 5.05 1.39 1.24
CA LEU A 20 5.75 2.60 1.69
C LEU A 20 4.94 3.35 2.75
N SER A 21 3.61 3.42 2.60
CA SER A 21 2.74 3.97 3.65
C SER A 21 2.79 3.14 4.93
N ALA A 22 2.80 1.80 4.85
CA ALA A 22 2.94 0.94 6.02
C ALA A 22 4.26 1.18 6.77
N ALA A 23 5.37 1.28 6.05
CA ALA A 23 6.68 1.61 6.62
C ALA A 23 6.73 3.03 7.21
N GLY A 24 6.17 4.01 6.50
CA GLY A 24 6.08 5.39 6.98
C GLY A 24 5.23 5.52 8.24
N VAL A 25 4.08 4.84 8.30
CA VAL A 25 3.23 4.79 9.50
C VAL A 25 3.94 4.07 10.66
N GLY A 26 4.63 2.97 10.38
CA GLY A 26 5.45 2.26 11.37
C GLY A 26 6.56 3.14 11.94
N ALA A 27 7.28 3.89 11.10
CA ALA A 27 8.30 4.84 11.51
C ALA A 27 7.70 6.01 12.31
N ALA A 28 6.60 6.61 11.86
CA ALA A 28 6.04 7.77 12.53
C ALA A 28 5.36 7.41 13.87
N PHE A 29 4.56 6.35 13.89
CA PHE A 29 3.60 6.06 14.97
C PHE A 29 3.85 4.70 15.67
N GLY A 30 4.85 3.94 15.25
CA GLY A 30 5.23 2.68 15.90
C GLY A 30 4.43 1.46 15.43
N MET A 31 4.81 0.29 15.95
CA MET A 31 4.30 -1.02 15.51
C MET A 31 2.78 -1.14 15.66
N ARG A 32 2.23 -0.74 16.80
CA ARG A 32 0.79 -0.90 17.08
C ARG A 32 -0.09 -0.16 16.08
N VAL A 33 0.28 1.08 15.74
CA VAL A 33 -0.45 1.90 14.76
C VAL A 33 -0.21 1.37 13.35
N GLY A 34 1.02 1.00 13.02
CA GLY A 34 1.36 0.36 11.74
C GLY A 34 0.55 -0.91 11.47
N LEU A 35 0.38 -1.79 12.45
CA LEU A 35 -0.41 -3.02 12.29
C LEU A 35 -1.91 -2.74 12.12
N ARG A 36 -2.46 -1.76 12.84
CA ARG A 36 -3.86 -1.30 12.63
C ARG A 36 -4.05 -0.73 11.23
N TYR A 37 -3.09 0.03 10.75
CA TYR A 37 -3.09 0.55 9.38
C TYR A 37 -3.00 -0.58 8.33
N VAL A 38 -2.12 -1.56 8.54
CA VAL A 38 -1.98 -2.74 7.68
C VAL A 38 -3.25 -3.58 7.66
N LEU A 39 -3.98 -3.71 8.78
CA LEU A 39 -5.31 -4.33 8.77
C LEU A 39 -6.27 -3.57 7.84
N GLY A 40 -6.20 -2.25 7.85
CA GLY A 40 -6.93 -1.41 6.90
C GLY A 40 -6.55 -1.71 5.45
N LEU A 41 -5.25 -1.74 5.15
CA LEU A 41 -4.74 -2.10 3.83
C LEU A 41 -5.16 -3.53 3.43
N PHE A 42 -5.24 -4.46 4.38
CA PHE A 42 -5.66 -5.83 4.10
C PHE A 42 -7.12 -5.85 3.64
N LEU A 43 -8.01 -5.17 4.37
CA LEU A 43 -9.43 -5.06 4.05
C LEU A 43 -9.65 -4.31 2.73
N GLY A 44 -8.98 -3.17 2.54
CA GLY A 44 -9.04 -2.42 1.30
C GLY A 44 -8.53 -3.22 0.10
N ASN A 45 -7.46 -4.01 0.26
CA ASN A 45 -6.97 -4.92 -0.78
C ASN A 45 -8.01 -6.01 -1.11
N THR A 46 -8.74 -6.51 -0.12
CA THR A 46 -9.82 -7.49 -0.36
C THR A 46 -10.94 -6.87 -1.20
N ILE A 47 -11.31 -5.61 -0.95
CA ILE A 47 -12.29 -4.89 -1.78
C ILE A 47 -11.81 -4.81 -3.23
N VAL A 48 -10.53 -4.46 -3.44
CA VAL A 48 -9.93 -4.41 -4.79
C VAL A 48 -9.96 -5.78 -5.46
N ILE A 49 -9.59 -6.85 -4.76
CA ILE A 49 -9.61 -8.20 -5.33
C ILE A 49 -11.04 -8.62 -5.71
N VAL A 50 -12.03 -8.35 -4.86
CA VAL A 50 -13.44 -8.64 -5.16
C VAL A 50 -13.88 -7.86 -6.41
N ALA A 51 -13.50 -6.58 -6.54
CA ALA A 51 -13.79 -5.79 -7.73
C ALA A 51 -13.10 -6.36 -8.99
N VAL A 52 -11.87 -6.86 -8.88
CA VAL A 52 -11.17 -7.52 -9.99
C VAL A 52 -11.86 -8.81 -10.41
N ILE A 53 -12.20 -9.69 -9.46
CA ILE A 53 -12.88 -10.97 -9.74
C ILE A 53 -14.27 -10.73 -10.34
N ALA A 54 -14.99 -9.71 -9.86
CA ALA A 54 -16.29 -9.32 -10.41
C ALA A 54 -16.20 -8.67 -11.81
N GLY A 55 -14.99 -8.48 -12.37
CA GLY A 55 -14.78 -7.83 -13.66
C GLY A 55 -14.93 -6.31 -13.62
N LEU A 56 -15.28 -5.72 -12.47
CA LEU A 56 -15.38 -4.26 -12.28
C LEU A 56 -14.05 -3.56 -12.57
N ALA A 57 -12.91 -4.20 -12.34
CA ALA A 57 -11.61 -3.61 -12.67
C ALA A 57 -11.48 -3.29 -14.16
N ALA A 58 -11.98 -4.14 -15.05
CA ALA A 58 -11.95 -3.86 -16.49
C ALA A 58 -12.82 -2.64 -16.84
N LEU A 59 -14.00 -2.52 -16.23
CA LEU A 59 -14.91 -1.37 -16.43
C LEU A 59 -14.36 -0.06 -15.85
N ILE A 60 -13.80 -0.12 -14.64
CA ILE A 60 -13.20 1.00 -13.91
C ILE A 60 -11.94 1.50 -14.63
N LEU A 61 -11.08 0.59 -15.10
CA LEU A 61 -9.84 0.95 -15.79
C LEU A 61 -10.04 1.26 -17.28
N ALA A 62 -11.15 0.80 -17.91
CA ALA A 62 -11.48 1.16 -19.28
C ALA A 62 -11.92 2.63 -19.42
N ASN A 63 -12.48 3.24 -18.37
CA ASN A 63 -12.89 4.64 -18.39
C ASN A 63 -11.73 5.56 -17.94
N PRO A 64 -11.16 6.40 -18.83
CA PRO A 64 -10.04 7.29 -18.50
C PRO A 64 -10.35 8.29 -17.38
N ILE A 65 -11.61 8.70 -17.22
CA ILE A 65 -12.03 9.63 -16.17
C ILE A 65 -11.92 8.98 -14.80
N VAL A 66 -12.42 7.74 -14.67
CA VAL A 66 -12.38 6.99 -13.40
C VAL A 66 -10.94 6.71 -12.99
N ARG A 67 -10.09 6.29 -13.93
CA ARG A 67 -8.65 6.15 -13.71
C ARG A 67 -8.02 7.44 -13.21
N THR A 68 -8.30 8.56 -13.86
CA THR A 68 -7.80 9.89 -13.45
C THR A 68 -8.24 10.25 -12.03
N ILE A 69 -9.51 10.04 -11.68
CA ILE A 69 -10.03 10.33 -10.33
C ILE A 69 -9.31 9.49 -9.28
N LEU A 70 -9.20 8.17 -9.48
CA LEU A 70 -8.51 7.28 -8.54
C LEU A 70 -7.03 7.70 -8.39
N PHE A 71 -6.39 8.02 -9.51
CA PHE A 71 -5.01 8.50 -9.53
C PHE A 71 -4.83 9.80 -8.74
N THR A 72 -5.68 10.80 -8.98
CA THR A 72 -5.63 12.10 -8.27
C THR A 72 -5.87 11.93 -6.77
N VAL A 73 -6.89 11.15 -6.36
CA VAL A 73 -7.20 10.94 -4.94
C VAL A 73 -6.11 10.15 -4.23
N SER A 74 -5.57 9.10 -4.86
CA SER A 74 -4.41 8.35 -4.35
C SER A 74 -3.21 9.23 -4.17
N THR A 75 -2.90 10.04 -5.17
CA THR A 75 -1.79 11.00 -5.12
C THR A 75 -1.97 11.99 -3.98
N ALA A 76 -3.14 12.62 -3.87
CA ALA A 76 -3.45 13.56 -2.79
C ALA A 76 -3.30 12.92 -1.40
N TYR A 77 -3.78 11.68 -1.24
CA TYR A 77 -3.66 10.95 0.02
C TYR A 77 -2.22 10.58 0.37
N LEU A 78 -1.41 10.18 -0.62
CA LEU A 78 0.01 9.88 -0.41
C LEU A 78 0.82 11.13 -0.09
N LEU A 79 0.53 12.27 -0.73
CA LEU A 79 1.11 13.57 -0.40
C LEU A 79 0.78 13.95 1.05
N TYR A 80 -0.49 13.79 1.45
CA TYR A 80 -0.93 14.00 2.83
C TYR A 80 -0.15 13.11 3.80
N LEU A 81 -0.02 11.82 3.51
CA LEU A 81 0.66 10.89 4.39
C LEU A 81 2.18 11.15 4.45
N ALA A 82 2.81 11.47 3.33
CA ALA A 82 4.22 11.86 3.27
C ALA A 82 4.50 13.09 4.13
N LEU A 83 3.63 14.11 4.05
CA LEU A 83 3.72 15.30 4.92
C LEU A 83 3.60 14.93 6.39
N ARG A 84 2.68 14.04 6.74
CA ARG A 84 2.50 13.58 8.12
C ARG A 84 3.69 12.80 8.67
N ILE A 85 4.32 11.99 7.83
CA ILE A 85 5.54 11.26 8.19
C ILE A 85 6.69 12.25 8.38
N ALA A 86 6.87 13.17 7.44
CA ALA A 86 7.92 14.21 7.49
C ALA A 86 7.85 15.06 8.76
N LEU A 87 6.63 15.44 9.18
CA LEU A 87 6.40 16.30 10.35
C LEU A 87 6.30 15.54 11.69
N ALA A 88 6.38 14.21 11.68
CA ALA A 88 6.28 13.41 12.89
C ALA A 88 7.43 13.75 13.88
N GLY A 89 7.09 14.06 15.14
CA GLY A 89 8.06 14.41 16.18
C GLY A 89 8.62 15.84 16.09
N SER A 90 7.96 16.74 15.37
CA SER A 90 8.28 18.17 15.38
C SER A 90 7.31 18.95 16.28
N ASP A 91 7.82 19.80 17.17
CA ASP A 91 7.03 20.75 18.00
C ASP A 91 6.48 21.93 17.18
N VAL A 92 6.31 21.74 15.88
CA VAL A 92 5.84 22.80 14.99
C VAL A 92 4.37 23.04 15.28
N ALA A 93 4.06 24.21 15.84
CA ALA A 93 2.76 24.67 16.32
C ALA A 93 1.71 24.91 15.21
N PHE A 94 1.62 24.01 14.22
CA PHE A 94 0.51 23.95 13.28
C PHE A 94 -0.50 22.93 13.78
N ALA A 95 -1.57 23.42 14.40
CA ALA A 95 -2.83 22.76 14.73
C ALA A 95 -2.75 21.24 14.97
N LYS A 96 -2.37 20.80 16.19
CA LYS A 96 -2.72 19.50 16.80
C LYS A 96 -3.01 18.34 15.82
N ALA A 97 -2.17 18.08 14.82
CA ALA A 97 -2.40 17.03 13.81
C ALA A 97 -1.86 15.68 14.30
N GLN A 98 -2.17 15.33 15.56
CA GLN A 98 -1.77 14.10 16.24
C GLN A 98 -2.68 12.90 15.95
N ARG A 99 -3.59 12.96 14.96
CA ARG A 99 -4.53 11.85 14.78
C ARG A 99 -3.86 10.67 14.08
N GLU A 100 -3.42 9.67 14.82
CA GLU A 100 -2.82 8.44 14.29
C GLU A 100 -3.65 7.87 13.13
N PRO A 101 -3.04 7.49 12.00
CA PRO A 101 -3.76 6.85 10.91
C PRO A 101 -4.29 5.48 11.38
N GLY A 102 -5.62 5.35 11.39
CA GLY A 102 -6.30 4.12 11.78
C GLY A 102 -6.59 3.18 10.62
N VAL A 103 -7.39 2.15 10.89
CA VAL A 103 -7.83 1.14 9.90
C VAL A 103 -8.46 1.80 8.66
N TRP A 104 -9.30 2.81 8.85
CA TRP A 104 -9.96 3.53 7.75
C TRP A 104 -8.98 4.17 6.76
N ALA A 105 -7.87 4.69 7.25
CA ALA A 105 -6.86 5.29 6.40
C ALA A 105 -6.23 4.24 5.46
N GLY A 106 -6.03 3.01 5.95
CA GLY A 106 -5.57 1.89 5.13
C GLY A 106 -6.66 1.35 4.18
N ILE A 107 -7.91 1.27 4.65
CA ILE A 107 -9.04 0.85 3.81
C ILE A 107 -9.16 1.76 2.59
N LEU A 108 -9.09 3.08 2.78
CA LEU A 108 -9.27 4.06 1.70
C LEU A 108 -8.09 4.08 0.72
N LEU A 109 -6.87 3.78 1.16
CA LEU A 109 -5.70 3.81 0.28
C LEU A 109 -5.75 2.75 -0.82
N GLN A 110 -6.27 1.55 -0.54
CA GLN A 110 -6.19 0.45 -1.50
C GLN A 110 -7.11 0.61 -2.71
N PRO A 111 -8.40 0.99 -2.57
CA PRO A 111 -9.29 1.23 -3.71
C PRO A 111 -8.87 2.39 -4.60
N ILE A 112 -8.08 3.35 -4.11
CA ILE A 112 -7.55 4.45 -4.92
C ILE A 112 -6.20 4.10 -5.54
N ASN A 113 -5.50 3.07 -5.06
CA ASN A 113 -4.19 2.66 -5.54
C ASN A 113 -4.29 1.87 -6.87
N PRO A 114 -3.96 2.46 -8.04
CA PRO A 114 -4.10 1.80 -9.33
C PRO A 114 -3.20 0.56 -9.48
N LYS A 115 -2.05 0.52 -8.78
CA LYS A 115 -1.17 -0.65 -8.74
C LYS A 115 -1.91 -1.87 -8.17
N GLY A 116 -2.78 -1.67 -7.19
CA GLY A 116 -3.59 -2.75 -6.61
C GLY A 116 -4.45 -3.43 -7.68
N TYR A 117 -5.10 -2.66 -8.55
CA TYR A 117 -5.90 -3.22 -9.64
C TYR A 117 -5.04 -3.88 -10.70
N ALA A 118 -3.94 -3.24 -11.12
CA ALA A 118 -3.06 -3.79 -12.15
C ALA A 118 -2.45 -5.13 -11.73
N VAL A 119 -1.91 -5.22 -10.50
CA VAL A 119 -1.31 -6.43 -9.96
C VAL A 119 -2.35 -7.53 -9.80
N ASN A 120 -3.50 -7.24 -9.17
CA ASN A 120 -4.52 -8.26 -8.97
C ASN A 120 -5.12 -8.73 -10.31
N THR A 121 -5.38 -7.84 -11.28
CA THR A 121 -5.84 -8.25 -12.62
C THR A 121 -4.83 -9.19 -13.28
N ALA A 122 -3.54 -8.83 -13.31
CA ALA A 122 -2.50 -9.68 -13.90
C ALA A 122 -2.40 -11.06 -13.22
N LEU A 123 -2.54 -11.11 -11.90
CA LEU A 123 -2.51 -12.37 -11.14
C LEU A 123 -3.74 -13.25 -11.43
N PHE A 124 -4.93 -12.66 -11.53
CA PHE A 124 -6.16 -13.42 -11.75
C PHE A 124 -6.34 -13.86 -13.20
N THR A 125 -5.92 -13.06 -14.19
CA THR A 125 -6.08 -13.38 -15.62
C THR A 125 -4.86 -14.07 -16.24
N GLY A 126 -3.65 -13.74 -15.79
CA GLY A 126 -2.40 -14.18 -16.41
C GLY A 126 -1.86 -15.52 -15.90
N PHE A 127 -2.43 -16.07 -14.83
CA PHE A 127 -1.94 -17.29 -14.19
C PHE A 127 -3.07 -18.28 -13.88
N PRO A 128 -3.45 -19.16 -14.81
CA PRO A 128 -4.36 -20.25 -14.50
C PRO A 128 -3.72 -21.21 -13.49
N LEU A 129 -4.49 -21.68 -12.50
CA LEU A 129 -4.01 -22.62 -11.48
C LEU A 129 -4.80 -23.93 -11.48
N MET A 130 -6.12 -23.83 -11.53
CA MET A 130 -7.05 -24.96 -11.48
C MET A 130 -8.27 -24.64 -12.37
N PRO A 131 -8.07 -24.50 -13.70
CA PRO A 131 -9.09 -23.98 -14.61
C PRO A 131 -10.37 -24.82 -14.64
N GLU A 132 -10.26 -26.11 -14.31
CA GLU A 132 -11.38 -27.07 -14.18
C GLU A 132 -12.33 -26.72 -13.01
N THR A 133 -11.89 -25.94 -12.02
CA THR A 133 -12.64 -25.66 -10.78
C THR A 133 -12.51 -24.21 -10.35
N VAL A 134 -13.33 -23.34 -10.93
CA VAL A 134 -13.26 -21.87 -10.74
C VAL A 134 -13.26 -21.45 -9.27
N MET A 135 -14.12 -22.04 -8.44
CA MET A 135 -14.20 -21.71 -7.00
C MET A 135 -12.92 -22.09 -6.24
N ALA A 136 -12.36 -23.27 -6.54
CA ALA A 136 -11.11 -23.73 -5.92
C ALA A 136 -9.93 -22.88 -6.40
N GLU A 137 -9.89 -22.51 -7.68
CA GLU A 137 -8.88 -21.60 -8.22
C GLU A 137 -8.88 -20.25 -7.50
N PHE A 138 -10.05 -19.62 -7.33
CA PHE A 138 -10.15 -18.35 -6.61
C PHE A 138 -9.76 -18.48 -5.13
N ALA A 139 -10.20 -19.53 -4.45
CA ALA A 139 -9.83 -19.78 -3.06
C ALA A 139 -8.32 -19.93 -2.88
N TRP A 140 -7.66 -20.72 -3.74
CA TRP A 140 -6.21 -20.91 -3.70
C TRP A 140 -5.43 -19.64 -4.06
N LYS A 141 -5.87 -18.90 -5.10
CA LYS A 141 -5.26 -17.60 -5.45
C LYS A 141 -5.34 -16.62 -4.28
N LEU A 142 -6.51 -16.48 -3.67
CA LEU A 142 -6.71 -15.63 -2.49
C LEU A 142 -5.81 -16.04 -1.33
N LEU A 143 -5.76 -17.34 -1.02
CA LEU A 143 -4.94 -17.86 0.07
C LEU A 143 -3.46 -17.54 -0.15
N ILE A 144 -2.91 -17.84 -1.34
CA ILE A 144 -1.50 -17.60 -1.66
C ILE A 144 -1.21 -16.10 -1.65
N ILE A 145 -2.07 -15.27 -2.26
CA ILE A 145 -1.92 -13.80 -2.25
C ILE A 145 -1.86 -13.29 -0.81
N LYS A 146 -2.82 -13.66 0.05
CA LYS A 146 -2.86 -13.17 1.43
C LYS A 146 -1.70 -13.71 2.27
N ALA A 147 -1.32 -14.97 2.09
CA ALA A 147 -0.20 -15.59 2.80
C ALA A 147 1.14 -14.90 2.52
N ILE A 148 1.34 -14.35 1.32
CA ILE A 148 2.55 -13.60 0.95
C ILE A 148 2.40 -12.10 1.28
N TRP A 149 1.22 -11.53 1.03
CA TRP A 149 0.96 -10.11 1.22
C TRP A 149 1.12 -9.67 2.68
N ILE A 150 0.58 -10.45 3.63
CA ILE A 150 0.61 -10.12 5.07
C ILE A 150 2.04 -9.99 5.60
N PRO A 151 2.93 -11.01 5.48
CA PRO A 151 4.29 -10.92 6.01
C PRO A 151 5.09 -9.80 5.36
N ILE A 152 4.91 -9.54 4.06
CA ILE A 152 5.58 -8.41 3.39
C ILE A 152 5.16 -7.08 4.03
N HIS A 153 3.86 -6.84 4.23
CA HIS A 153 3.39 -5.57 4.79
C HIS A 153 3.78 -5.41 6.27
N ILE A 154 3.77 -6.50 7.05
CA ILE A 154 4.29 -6.49 8.42
C ILE A 154 5.80 -6.22 8.42
N ALA A 155 6.57 -6.82 7.51
CA ALA A 155 8.01 -6.57 7.39
C ALA A 155 8.30 -5.11 7.06
N TRP A 156 7.49 -4.46 6.22
CA TRP A 156 7.61 -3.03 5.94
C TRP A 156 7.27 -2.15 7.15
N VAL A 157 6.24 -2.49 7.94
CA VAL A 157 5.98 -1.81 9.22
C VAL A 157 7.16 -1.97 10.16
N TRP A 158 7.64 -3.20 10.33
CA TRP A 158 8.78 -3.52 11.18
C TRP A 158 10.04 -2.76 10.75
N PHE A 159 10.32 -2.72 9.46
CA PHE A 159 11.41 -1.94 8.88
C PHE A 159 11.29 -0.46 9.27
N GLY A 160 10.11 0.14 9.11
CA GLY A 160 9.85 1.51 9.54
C GLY A 160 10.08 1.73 11.04
N VAL A 161 9.62 0.80 11.88
CA VAL A 161 9.80 0.86 13.34
C VAL A 161 11.27 0.74 13.72
N GLN A 162 12.00 -0.22 13.13
CA GLN A 162 13.41 -0.43 13.45
C GLN A 162 14.26 0.77 13.06
N LEU A 163 13.99 1.38 11.90
CA LEU A 163 14.66 2.63 11.51
C LEU A 163 14.51 3.73 12.55
N LYS A 164 13.37 3.80 13.26
CA LYS A 164 13.16 4.73 14.38
C LYS A 164 13.78 4.23 15.70
N ALA A 165 13.77 2.93 15.95
CA ALA A 165 14.21 2.33 17.21
C ALA A 165 15.73 2.34 17.43
N LEU A 166 16.52 2.70 16.41
CA LEU A 166 17.99 2.85 16.50
C LEU A 166 18.47 4.00 17.43
N ASP A 167 17.58 4.57 18.25
CA ASP A 167 17.80 5.69 19.19
C ASP A 167 18.66 6.81 18.59
N LEU A 168 18.36 7.12 17.33
CA LEU A 168 19.14 8.06 16.56
C LEU A 168 18.86 9.46 17.11
N ALA A 169 19.90 10.29 17.17
CA ALA A 169 19.77 11.68 17.57
C ALA A 169 18.58 12.35 16.83
N PRO A 170 17.80 13.23 17.47
CA PRO A 170 16.53 13.74 16.92
C PRO A 170 16.64 14.32 15.50
N HIS A 171 17.78 14.90 15.14
CA HIS A 171 18.05 15.42 13.80
C HIS A 171 18.17 14.31 12.74
N LEU A 172 18.72 13.14 13.10
CA LEU A 172 18.87 11.99 12.21
C LEU A 172 17.53 11.25 12.04
N GLN A 173 16.73 11.14 13.09
CA GLN A 173 15.36 10.63 12.99
C GLN A 173 14.51 11.51 12.04
N ARG A 174 14.66 12.84 12.11
CA ARG A 174 14.02 13.75 11.14
C ARG A 174 14.50 13.53 9.71
N ARG A 175 15.81 13.32 9.49
CA ARG A 175 16.36 12.96 8.17
C ARG A 175 15.75 11.66 7.63
N ILE A 176 15.54 10.65 8.47
CA ILE A 176 14.88 9.40 8.08
C ILE A 176 13.41 9.64 7.73
N ASN A 177 12.67 10.39 8.55
CA ASN A 177 11.28 10.75 8.26
C ASN A 177 11.18 11.50 6.92
N TYR A 178 12.11 12.43 6.64
CA TYR A 178 12.20 13.11 5.35
C TYR A 178 12.59 12.16 4.22
N ALA A 179 13.49 11.21 4.42
CA ALA A 179 13.85 10.21 3.42
C ALA A 179 12.66 9.28 3.08
N MET A 180 11.91 8.84 4.09
CA MET A 180 10.70 8.06 3.90
C MET A 180 9.62 8.86 3.16
N ALA A 181 9.39 10.10 3.57
CA ALA A 181 8.47 11.00 2.87
C ALA A 181 8.93 11.24 1.42
N ALA A 182 10.22 11.50 1.20
CA ALA A 182 10.80 11.67 -0.13
C ALA A 182 10.65 10.40 -0.99
N SER A 183 10.79 9.20 -0.41
CA SER A 183 10.54 7.95 -1.13
C SER A 183 9.09 7.82 -1.60
N MET A 184 8.14 8.25 -0.76
CA MET A 184 6.71 8.28 -1.12
C MET A 184 6.44 9.33 -2.20
N LEU A 185 7.04 10.52 -2.08
CA LEU A 185 6.96 11.59 -3.08
C LEU A 185 7.59 11.17 -4.41
N LEU A 186 8.68 10.41 -4.39
CA LEU A 186 9.31 9.85 -5.58
C LEU A 186 8.39 8.83 -6.25
N VAL A 187 7.74 7.95 -5.49
CA VAL A 187 6.73 7.04 -6.05
C VAL A 187 5.55 7.80 -6.65
N VAL A 188 5.07 8.86 -6.00
CA VAL A 188 4.04 9.74 -6.57
C VAL A 188 4.53 10.37 -7.88
N GLY A 189 5.74 10.94 -7.89
CA GLY A 189 6.33 11.58 -9.08
C GLY A 189 6.51 10.60 -10.24
N LEU A 190 7.00 9.39 -9.97
CA LEU A 190 7.11 8.32 -10.96
C LEU A 190 5.74 7.90 -11.50
N ALA A 191 4.74 7.80 -10.62
CA ALA A 191 3.38 7.46 -11.03
C ALA A 191 2.79 8.54 -11.95
N VAL A 192 2.93 9.83 -11.61
CA VAL A 192 2.52 10.96 -12.47
C VAL A 192 3.26 10.94 -13.82
N ALA A 193 4.58 10.75 -13.80
CA ALA A 193 5.41 10.76 -15.01
C ALA A 193 5.10 9.59 -15.95
N SER A 194 4.65 8.45 -15.41
CA SER A 194 4.31 7.27 -16.20
C SER A 194 2.99 7.38 -17.00
N GLY A 195 2.27 8.51 -16.91
CA GLY A 195 0.98 8.68 -17.58
C GLY A 195 -0.08 7.71 -17.06
N LEU A 196 0.09 7.27 -15.81
CA LEU A 196 -0.89 6.49 -15.06
C LEU A 196 -1.95 7.36 -14.41
#